data_AF-X8BHE3-F1
#
_entry.id   AF-X8BHE3-F1
#
_cell.length_a   1.000
_cell.length_b   1.000
_cell.length_c   1.000
_cell.angle_alpha   90.00
_cell.angle_beta   90.00
_cell.angle_gamma   90.00
#
_symmetry.space_group_name_H-M   'P 1'
#
loop_
_entity.id
_entity.type
_entity.pdbx_description
1 polymer ?
#
loop_
_entity_poly.entity_id
_entity_poly.type
_entity_poly.pdbx_seq_one_letter_code
_entity_poly.pdbx_strand_id
1 'polypeptide(L)'
;MTTQPELLATAAGDLQGIGATMVAQNAAAAVPTTSVIPAAADEVSALTATQFAAHAQMYQAVSAQAAAVHDFFVRVLGPAPLRTRRLRPPTPSRRGERGVL
;
A
#
# COMPACT_ATOMS: atom_id res chain seq x y z
N MET A 1 -10.33 -2.86 -25.66
CA MET A 1 -9.77 -2.20 -24.47
C MET A 1 -8.27 -2.26 -24.55
N THR A 2 -7.59 -1.11 -24.65
CA THR A 2 -6.13 -1.03 -24.55
C THR A 2 -5.79 -0.81 -23.08
N THR A 3 -4.97 -1.68 -22.49
CA THR A 3 -4.41 -1.45 -21.16
C THR A 3 -3.13 -0.63 -21.32
N GLN A 4 -2.90 0.35 -20.43
CA GLN A 4 -1.69 1.20 -20.40
C GLN A 4 -0.87 0.87 -19.14
N PRO A 5 -0.11 -0.25 -19.14
CA PRO A 5 0.55 -0.75 -17.94
C PRO A 5 1.61 0.20 -17.38
N GLU A 6 2.26 1.00 -18.23
CA GLU A 6 3.22 2.02 -17.79
C GLU A 6 2.54 3.13 -16.98
N LEU A 7 1.34 3.57 -17.39
CA LEU A 7 0.57 4.57 -16.63
C LEU A 7 0.10 4.02 -15.28
N LEU A 8 -0.28 2.74 -15.22
CA LEU A 8 -0.66 2.08 -13.97
C LEU A 8 0.54 1.95 -13.02
N ALA A 9 1.73 1.64 -13.54
CA ALA A 9 2.96 1.57 -12.76
C ALA A 9 3.34 2.94 -12.17
N THR A 10 3.24 4.03 -12.96
CA THR A 10 3.46 5.39 -12.46
C THR A 10 2.47 5.75 -11.37
N ALA A 11 1.16 5.50 -11.59
CA ALA A 11 0.13 5.79 -10.60
C ALA A 11 0.33 5.00 -9.29
N ALA A 12 0.75 3.74 -9.38
CA ALA A 12 1.07 2.93 -8.20
C ALA A 12 2.27 3.52 -7.41
N GLY A 13 3.29 4.02 -8.11
CA GLY A 13 4.42 4.71 -7.49
C GLY A 13 4.01 6.01 -6.76
N ASP A 14 3.18 6.84 -7.40
CA ASP A 14 2.67 8.07 -6.79
C ASP A 14 1.84 7.78 -5.53
N LEU A 15 0.94 6.79 -5.62
CA LEU A 15 0.12 6.36 -4.49
C LEU A 15 0.94 5.75 -3.35
N GLN A 16 2.05 5.07 -3.65
CA GLN A 16 2.97 4.59 -2.63
C GLN A 16 3.58 5.77 -1.85
N GLY A 17 3.99 6.84 -2.53
CA GLY A 17 4.50 8.06 -1.90
C GLY A 17 3.46 8.79 -1.05
N ILE A 18 2.23 8.91 -1.54
CA ILE A 18 1.11 9.49 -0.79
C ILE A 18 0.81 8.65 0.47
N GLY A 19 0.73 7.32 0.33
CA GLY A 19 0.48 6.41 1.44
C GLY A 19 1.55 6.50 2.53
N ALA A 20 2.83 6.52 2.13
CA ALA A 20 3.94 6.69 3.07
C ALA A 20 3.84 8.03 3.83
N THR A 21 3.50 9.11 3.11
CA THR A 21 3.28 10.43 3.73
C THR A 21 2.12 10.41 4.71
N MET A 22 0.99 9.79 4.36
CA MET A 22 -0.16 9.66 5.26
C MET A 22 0.17 8.87 6.52
N VAL A 23 0.88 7.75 6.42
CA VAL A 23 1.31 6.96 7.58
C VAL A 23 2.19 7.80 8.51
N ALA A 24 3.15 8.55 7.96
CA ALA A 24 4.01 9.42 8.74
C ALA A 24 3.23 10.54 9.46
N GLN A 25 2.27 11.17 8.78
CA GLN A 25 1.44 12.22 9.38
C GLN A 25 0.49 11.66 10.46
N ASN A 26 -0.09 10.48 10.26
CA ASN A 26 -0.92 9.83 11.27
C ASN A 26 -0.11 9.48 12.52
N ALA A 27 1.12 9.01 12.36
CA ALA A 27 2.03 8.76 13.48
C ALA A 27 2.40 10.06 14.20
N ALA A 28 2.71 11.13 13.46
CA ALA A 28 3.03 12.44 14.03
C ALA A 28 1.85 13.04 14.82
N ALA A 29 0.62 12.83 14.34
CA ALA A 29 -0.61 13.30 14.98
C ALA A 29 -0.99 12.49 16.23
N ALA A 30 -0.49 11.27 16.40
CA ALA A 30 -0.92 10.35 17.45
C ALA A 30 -0.75 10.93 18.86
N VAL A 31 0.43 11.43 19.19
CA VAL A 31 0.70 12.01 20.52
C VAL A 31 -0.14 13.27 20.77
N PRO A 32 -0.06 14.34 19.96
CA PRO A 32 -0.75 15.59 20.27
C PRO A 32 -2.28 15.46 20.33
N THR A 33 -2.87 14.47 19.65
CA THR A 33 -4.32 14.23 19.68
C THR A 33 -4.77 13.31 20.81
N THR A 34 -3.88 12.49 21.37
CA THR A 34 -4.20 11.58 22.48
C THR A 34 -3.84 12.15 23.85
N SER A 35 -2.97 13.17 23.90
CA SER A 35 -2.53 13.83 25.12
C SER A 35 -3.20 15.19 25.35
N VAL A 36 -4.49 15.33 25.01
CA VAL A 36 -5.23 16.58 25.19
C VAL A 36 -5.37 16.89 26.68
N ILE A 37 -4.97 18.10 27.08
CA ILE A 37 -5.08 18.57 28.46
C ILE A 37 -6.47 19.21 28.66
N PRO A 38 -7.16 18.96 29.79
CA PRO A 38 -8.41 19.65 30.12
C PRO A 38 -8.25 21.17 30.07
N ALA A 39 -9.25 21.86 29.52
CA ALA A 39 -9.23 23.33 29.41
C ALA A 39 -9.30 24.03 30.78
N ALA A 40 -10.00 23.41 31.75
CA ALA A 40 -10.10 23.84 33.13
C ALA A 40 -10.22 22.62 34.07
N ALA A 41 -10.24 22.87 35.39
CA ALA A 41 -10.26 21.83 36.43
C ALA A 41 -11.64 21.20 36.68
N ASP A 42 -12.67 21.63 35.95
CA ASP A 42 -14.02 21.09 36.08
C ASP A 42 -14.19 19.73 35.39
N GLU A 43 -15.21 18.99 35.83
CA GLU A 43 -15.51 17.65 35.32
C GLU A 43 -15.86 17.63 33.83
N VAL A 44 -16.47 18.70 33.31
CA VAL A 44 -16.84 18.79 31.89
C VAL A 44 -15.58 18.88 31.04
N SER A 45 -14.64 19.77 31.41
CA SER A 45 -13.33 19.89 30.76
C SER A 45 -12.54 18.57 30.78
N ALA A 46 -12.55 17.86 31.92
CA ALA A 46 -11.87 16.58 32.07
C ALA A 46 -12.49 15.48 31.19
N LEU A 47 -13.82 15.40 31.16
CA LEU A 47 -14.55 14.46 30.31
C LEU A 47 -14.33 14.76 28.83
N THR A 48 -14.37 16.03 28.43
CA THR A 48 -14.11 16.44 27.04
C THR A 48 -12.72 16.02 26.58
N ALA A 49 -11.67 16.31 27.37
CA ALA A 49 -10.30 15.89 27.04
C ALA A 49 -10.19 14.36 26.90
N THR A 50 -10.83 13.61 27.81
CA THR A 50 -10.89 12.14 27.77
C THR A 50 -11.58 11.64 26.50
N GLN A 51 -12.69 12.27 26.10
CA GLN A 51 -13.44 11.90 24.91
C GLN A 51 -12.64 12.15 23.62
N PHE A 52 -11.89 13.26 23.56
CA PHE A 52 -10.97 13.54 22.45
C PHE A 52 -9.86 12.50 22.37
N ALA A 53 -9.24 12.15 23.50
CA ALA A 53 -8.19 11.12 23.53
C ALA A 53 -8.74 9.76 23.07
N ALA A 54 -9.93 9.36 23.53
CA ALA A 54 -10.58 8.13 23.10
C ALA A 54 -10.88 8.13 21.58
N HIS A 55 -11.38 9.25 21.06
CA HIS A 55 -11.61 9.39 19.62
C HIS A 55 -10.31 9.29 18.82
N ALA A 56 -9.23 9.92 19.28
CA ALA A 56 -7.92 9.85 18.64
C ALA A 56 -7.37 8.41 18.61
N GLN A 57 -7.53 7.65 19.69
CA GLN A 57 -7.14 6.22 19.70
C GLN A 57 -7.93 5.40 18.69
N MET A 58 -9.25 5.63 18.58
CA MET A 58 -10.08 4.97 17.55
C MET A 58 -9.65 5.37 16.14
N TYR A 59 -9.36 6.66 15.92
CA TYR A 59 -8.84 7.16 14.65
C TYR A 59 -7.53 6.47 14.25
N GLN A 60 -6.60 6.25 15.19
CA GLN A 60 -5.35 5.54 14.92
C GLN A 60 -5.59 4.09 14.50
N ALA A 61 -6.51 3.38 15.16
CA ALA A 61 -6.87 2.02 14.80
C ALA A 61 -7.50 1.92 13.40
N VAL A 62 -8.41 2.84 13.07
CA VAL A 62 -9.02 2.92 11.74
C VAL A 62 -7.98 3.30 10.69
N SER A 63 -7.09 4.24 11.00
CA SER A 63 -6.01 4.66 10.10
C SER A 63 -5.04 3.53 9.76
N ALA A 64 -4.74 2.65 10.71
CA ALA A 64 -3.93 1.47 10.46
C ALA A 64 -4.63 0.49 9.50
N GLN A 65 -5.95 0.30 9.64
CA GLN A 65 -6.72 -0.53 8.71
C GLN A 65 -6.75 0.09 7.30
N ALA A 66 -6.93 1.41 7.20
CA ALA A 66 -6.89 2.13 5.94
C ALA A 66 -5.53 1.99 5.24
N ALA A 67 -4.42 2.05 5.98
CA ALA A 67 -3.08 1.82 5.43
C ALA A 67 -2.94 0.41 4.83
N ALA A 68 -3.47 -0.62 5.50
CA ALA A 68 -3.44 -1.99 4.97
C ALA A 68 -4.25 -2.15 3.68
N VAL A 69 -5.42 -1.50 3.59
CA VAL A 69 -6.26 -1.47 2.39
C VAL A 69 -5.54 -0.74 1.25
N HIS A 70 -4.92 0.41 1.54
CA HIS A 70 -4.14 1.18 0.58
C HIS A 70 -2.96 0.38 0.03
N ASP A 71 -2.21 -0.30 0.89
CA ASP A 71 -1.09 -1.15 0.49
C ASP A 71 -1.55 -2.28 -0.44
N PHE A 72 -2.69 -2.91 -0.13
CA PHE A 72 -3.26 -3.93 -1.00
C PHE A 72 -3.65 -3.35 -2.35
N PHE A 73 -4.30 -2.18 -2.37
CA PHE A 73 -4.69 -1.50 -3.59
C PHE A 73 -3.49 -1.17 -4.48
N VAL A 74 -2.43 -0.57 -3.91
CA VAL A 74 -1.20 -0.23 -4.64
C VAL A 74 -0.52 -1.48 -5.19
N ARG A 75 -0.49 -2.59 -4.43
CA ARG A 75 0.08 -3.87 -4.90
C ARG A 75 -0.67 -4.45 -6.09
N VAL A 76 -2.00 -4.34 -6.11
CA VAL A 76 -2.84 -4.82 -7.21
C VAL A 76 -2.76 -3.91 -8.44
N LEU A 77 -2.58 -2.60 -8.23
CA LEU A 77 -2.42 -1.61 -9.30
C LEU A 77 -1.03 -1.69 -9.96
N GLY A 78 -0.02 -2.10 -9.20
CA GLY A 78 1.34 -2.28 -9.68
C GLY A 78 1.45 -3.32 -10.82
N PRO A 79 2.56 -3.29 -11.58
CA PRO A 79 2.72 -4.16 -12.73
C PRO A 79 2.63 -5.64 -12.33
N ALA A 80 1.73 -6.37 -13.00
CA ALA A 80 1.64 -7.82 -12.83
C ALA A 80 3.01 -8.45 -13.15
N PRO A 81 3.48 -9.45 -12.38
CA PRO A 81 4.72 -10.12 -12.70
C PRO A 81 4.59 -10.70 -14.11
N LEU A 82 5.49 -10.29 -15.01
CA LEU A 82 5.57 -10.79 -16.37
C LEU A 82 5.64 -12.32 -16.29
N ARG A 83 4.54 -13.00 -16.67
CA ARG A 83 4.57 -14.45 -16.89
C ARG A 83 5.54 -14.69 -18.04
N THR A 84 6.79 -14.99 -17.70
CA THR A 84 7.80 -15.44 -18.66
C THR A 84 7.22 -16.66 -19.36
N ARG A 85 6.68 -16.44 -20.56
CA ARG A 85 6.26 -17.50 -21.46
C ARG A 85 7.52 -18.33 -21.68
N ARG A 86 7.60 -19.51 -21.04
CA ARG A 86 8.69 -20.45 -21.28
C ARG A 86 8.72 -20.68 -22.78
N LEU A 87 9.71 -20.10 -23.46
CA LEU A 87 9.98 -20.44 -24.85
C LEU A 87 10.27 -21.94 -24.83
N ARG A 88 9.37 -22.73 -25.44
CA ARG A 88 9.64 -24.12 -25.77
C ARG A 88 10.91 -24.12 -26.64
N PRO A 89 12.01 -24.76 -26.23
CA PRO A 89 13.23 -24.77 -27.01
C PRO A 89 12.96 -25.40 -28.39
N PRO A 90 13.61 -24.92 -29.47
CA PRO A 90 13.46 -25.49 -30.80
C PRO A 90 13.93 -26.95 -30.78
N THR A 91 13.09 -27.86 -31.27
CA THR A 91 13.48 -29.26 -31.49
C THR A 91 14.58 -29.29 -32.57
N PRO A 92 15.75 -29.90 -32.33
CA PRO A 92 16.77 -30.02 -33.36
C PRO A 92 16.22 -30.88 -34.51
N SER A 93 16.11 -30.27 -35.69
CA SER A 93 15.79 -31.00 -36.93
C SER A 93 16.92 -31.99 -37.21
N ARG A 94 16.56 -33.27 -37.21
CA ARG A 94 17.39 -34.41 -37.66
C ARG A 94 17.86 -34.14 -39.09
N ARG A 95 19.06 -33.55 -39.25
CA ARG A 95 19.69 -33.30 -40.54
C ARG A 95 20.90 -34.23 -40.68
N GLY A 96 20.73 -35.23 -41.54
CA GLY A 96 21.82 -35.79 -42.33
C GLY A 96 22.72 -36.82 -41.64
N GLU A 97 22.20 -38.02 -41.39
CA GLU A 97 23.02 -39.22 -41.54
C GLU A 97 22.42 -40.05 -42.68
N ARG A 98 22.75 -39.62 -43.90
CA ARG A 98 22.78 -40.49 -45.08
C ARG A 98 24.23 -40.60 -45.50
N GLY A 99 24.76 -41.82 -45.46
CA GLY A 99 25.89 -42.26 -46.26
C GLY A 99 27.24 -42.19 -45.58
N VAL A 100 27.67 -43.33 -45.01
CA VAL A 100 28.98 -43.91 -45.32
C VAL A 100 28.77 -45.41 -45.48
N LEU A 101 29.44 -45.94 -46.50
CA LEU A 101 29.48 -47.31 -47.00
C LEU A 101 29.84 -48.34 -45.93
#